data_AF-A0A847WJA3-F1
#
_entry.id   AF-A0A847WJA3-F1
#
_cell.length_a   1.000
_cell.length_b   1.000
_cell.length_c   1.000
_cell.angle_alpha   90.00
_cell.angle_beta   90.00
_cell.angle_gamma   90.00
#
_symmetry.space_group_name_H-M   'P 1'
#
loop_
_entity.id
_entity.type
_entity.pdbx_description
1 polymer ?
#
loop_
_entity_poly.entity_id
_entity_poly.type
_entity_poly.pdbx_seq_one_letter_code
_entity_poly.pdbx_strand_id
1 'polypeptide(L)'
;MGKMEYDISEIAWETYKLLYGSNFKIIENKNRLHIESTFSLEGKTTGVLSFSGETDFNFKVAFAHSRREAYIKHLKDLESSEEKEKYFKVYKNKFEICEKLMYSVVNISMMPQTGNLQNTKRGIGNDRIDTFIYVIENYYDGIDNLLMNYSSAENIEFLKQYFKMFSSAKEYCATIYHINESLVDELIESGKNPIDTPERVIQYMNLAYRFWCQKLKFFNGFDKVSDSMKQELNKVAELLDKWF
;
A
#
# COMPACT_ATOMS: atom_id res chain seq x y z
N MET A 1 -21.44 11.43 -13.75
CA MET A 1 -20.21 10.61 -13.85
C MET A 1 -19.49 10.70 -12.52
N GLY A 2 -19.40 9.58 -11.78
CA GLY A 2 -18.66 9.54 -10.52
C GLY A 2 -17.17 9.79 -10.77
N LYS A 3 -16.50 10.44 -9.81
CA LYS A 3 -15.05 10.68 -9.88
C LYS A 3 -14.35 9.31 -9.84
N MET A 4 -13.62 8.96 -10.91
CA MET A 4 -12.86 7.71 -11.00
C MET A 4 -11.78 7.67 -9.92
N GLU A 5 -11.61 6.53 -9.24
CA GLU A 5 -10.57 6.34 -8.21
C GLU A 5 -9.18 6.31 -8.86
N TYR A 6 -8.15 6.77 -8.14
CA TYR A 6 -6.82 6.95 -8.71
C TYR A 6 -6.16 5.63 -9.11
N ASP A 7 -6.30 4.61 -8.26
CA ASP A 7 -5.74 3.26 -8.38
C ASP A 7 -6.37 2.42 -9.51
N ILE A 8 -7.42 2.91 -10.16
CA ILE A 8 -8.03 2.33 -11.37
C ILE A 8 -7.98 3.28 -12.57
N SER A 9 -7.26 4.39 -12.45
CA SER A 9 -7.05 5.34 -13.53
C SER A 9 -6.20 4.75 -14.67
N GLU A 10 -6.16 5.45 -15.81
CA GLU A 10 -5.36 5.01 -16.96
C GLU A 10 -3.86 4.91 -16.63
N ILE A 11 -3.31 5.91 -15.92
CA ILE A 11 -1.91 5.89 -15.48
C ILE A 11 -1.64 4.79 -14.44
N ALA A 12 -2.63 4.41 -13.62
CA ALA A 12 -2.50 3.27 -12.70
C ALA A 12 -2.38 1.95 -13.47
N TRP A 13 -3.20 1.72 -14.50
CA TRP A 13 -3.10 0.53 -15.34
C TRP A 13 -1.79 0.47 -16.14
N GLU A 14 -1.30 1.61 -16.65
CA GLU A 14 0.05 1.71 -17.23
C GLU A 14 1.12 1.29 -16.21
N THR A 15 0.98 1.76 -14.97
CA THR A 15 1.89 1.44 -13.86
C THR A 15 1.88 -0.06 -13.55
N TYR A 16 0.72 -0.68 -13.42
CA TYR A 16 0.63 -2.13 -13.13
C TYR A 16 1.20 -2.99 -14.26
N LYS A 17 1.02 -2.57 -15.51
CA LYS A 17 1.64 -3.25 -16.65
C LYS A 17 3.16 -3.16 -16.62
N LEU A 18 3.71 -2.01 -16.19
CA LEU A 18 5.15 -1.83 -16.05
C LEU A 18 5.72 -2.69 -14.91
N LEU A 19 5.07 -2.68 -13.75
CA LEU A 19 5.52 -3.38 -12.55
C LEU A 19 5.38 -4.91 -12.66
N TYR A 20 4.27 -5.37 -13.24
CA TYR A 20 3.85 -6.77 -13.13
C TYR A 20 3.52 -7.42 -14.48
N GLY A 21 3.82 -6.77 -15.60
CA GLY A 21 3.45 -7.26 -16.93
C GLY A 21 4.02 -8.64 -17.27
N SER A 22 5.14 -9.02 -16.65
CA SER A 22 5.73 -10.37 -16.74
C SER A 22 5.04 -11.39 -15.83
N ASN A 23 4.40 -10.94 -14.75
CA ASN A 23 3.73 -11.81 -13.77
C ASN A 23 2.26 -12.07 -14.11
N PHE A 24 1.57 -11.12 -14.75
CA PHE A 24 0.15 -11.25 -15.06
C PHE A 24 -0.10 -11.63 -16.52
N LYS A 25 -0.88 -12.71 -16.71
CA LYS A 25 -1.48 -13.02 -18.00
C LYS A 25 -2.96 -12.62 -17.99
N ILE A 26 -3.24 -11.40 -18.47
CA ILE A 26 -4.58 -10.82 -18.52
C ILE A 26 -5.47 -11.65 -19.46
N ILE A 27 -6.61 -12.10 -18.93
CA ILE A 27 -7.59 -12.94 -19.64
C ILE A 27 -8.78 -12.08 -20.08
N GLU A 28 -9.33 -11.27 -19.18
CA GLU A 28 -10.47 -10.40 -19.45
C GLU A 28 -10.32 -9.04 -18.76
N ASN A 29 -10.85 -7.99 -19.40
CA ASN A 29 -10.95 -6.66 -18.85
C ASN A 29 -12.40 -6.17 -18.94
N LYS A 30 -13.17 -6.34 -17.86
CA LYS A 30 -14.56 -5.87 -17.76
C LYS A 30 -14.57 -4.38 -17.41
N ASN A 31 -14.56 -3.50 -18.42
CA ASN A 31 -14.89 -2.07 -18.35
C ASN A 31 -14.43 -1.25 -17.09
N ARG A 32 -13.28 -1.59 -16.49
CA ARG A 32 -12.50 -0.80 -15.50
C ARG A 32 -12.90 -0.83 -14.01
N LEU A 33 -13.01 -2.02 -13.40
CA LEU A 33 -12.88 -2.15 -11.92
C LEU A 33 -11.94 -3.28 -11.45
N HIS A 34 -11.62 -4.24 -12.33
CA HIS A 34 -10.66 -5.33 -12.07
C HIS A 34 -10.27 -5.99 -13.38
N ILE A 35 -9.21 -6.80 -13.33
CA ILE A 35 -8.80 -7.71 -14.40
C ILE A 35 -8.93 -9.16 -13.92
N GLU A 36 -9.35 -10.04 -14.81
CA GLU A 36 -9.20 -11.49 -14.59
C GLU A 36 -7.84 -11.90 -15.14
N SER A 37 -7.02 -12.54 -14.31
CA SER A 37 -5.64 -12.87 -14.67
C SER A 37 -5.16 -14.12 -13.94
N THR A 38 -4.14 -14.76 -14.50
CA THR A 38 -3.30 -15.69 -13.75
C THR A 38 -2.04 -14.96 -13.30
N PHE A 39 -1.55 -15.28 -12.10
CA PHE A 39 -0.31 -14.73 -11.56
C PHE A 39 0.78 -15.79 -11.62
N SER A 40 1.93 -15.44 -12.20
CA SER A 40 3.09 -16.33 -12.33
C SER A 40 4.31 -15.74 -11.64
N LEU A 41 5.00 -16.59 -10.88
CA LEU A 41 6.22 -16.25 -10.16
C LEU A 41 7.11 -17.50 -10.09
N GLU A 42 8.36 -17.37 -10.50
CA GLU A 42 9.37 -18.45 -10.45
C GLU A 42 8.89 -19.81 -11.01
N GLY A 43 8.17 -19.79 -12.12
CA GLY A 43 7.67 -21.00 -12.79
C GLY A 43 6.42 -21.63 -12.15
N LYS A 44 5.92 -21.08 -11.03
CA LYS A 44 4.58 -21.38 -10.51
C LYS A 44 3.55 -20.50 -11.21
N THR A 45 2.30 -20.96 -11.29
CA THR A 45 1.16 -20.18 -11.80
C THR A 45 -0.09 -20.49 -11.00
N THR A 46 -0.86 -19.44 -10.65
CA THR A 46 -2.16 -19.59 -9.99
C THR A 46 -3.26 -20.02 -10.96
N GLY A 47 -4.41 -20.43 -10.42
CA GLY A 47 -5.66 -20.36 -11.18
C GLY A 47 -6.03 -18.92 -11.56
N VAL A 48 -7.16 -18.75 -12.25
CA VAL A 48 -7.69 -17.42 -12.59
C VAL A 48 -8.19 -16.72 -11.34
N LEU A 49 -7.74 -15.50 -11.12
CA LEU A 49 -8.14 -14.63 -10.01
C LEU A 49 -8.54 -13.26 -10.56
N SER A 50 -9.42 -12.58 -9.84
CA SER A 50 -9.71 -11.17 -10.09
C SER A 50 -8.73 -10.31 -9.30
N PHE A 51 -8.14 -9.31 -9.95
CA PHE A 51 -7.24 -8.35 -9.31
C PHE A 51 -7.66 -6.91 -9.63
N SER A 52 -7.49 -6.00 -8.67
CA SER A 52 -7.65 -4.57 -8.89
C SER A 52 -6.48 -3.79 -8.30
N GLY A 53 -6.41 -2.51 -8.66
CA GLY A 53 -5.58 -1.56 -7.94
C GLY A 53 -6.01 -1.42 -6.48
N GLU A 54 -5.05 -1.03 -5.66
CA GLU A 54 -5.22 -0.73 -4.24
C GLU A 54 -4.26 0.38 -3.85
N THR A 55 -4.72 1.29 -2.99
CA THR A 55 -3.87 2.33 -2.37
C THR A 55 -3.09 1.74 -1.20
N ASP A 56 -1.77 1.82 -1.25
CA ASP A 56 -0.87 1.22 -0.25
C ASP A 56 -1.01 1.93 1.11
N PHE A 57 -0.58 3.19 1.19
CA PHE A 57 -0.76 4.04 2.38
C PHE A 57 -1.97 4.95 2.24
N ASN A 58 -2.93 4.81 3.15
CA ASN A 58 -4.14 5.63 3.19
C ASN A 58 -3.99 6.82 4.16
N PHE A 59 -3.93 8.03 3.59
CA PHE A 59 -3.92 9.31 4.30
C PHE A 59 -5.14 10.19 3.96
N LYS A 60 -6.25 9.56 3.56
CA LYS A 60 -7.42 10.27 3.02
C LYS A 60 -7.96 11.27 4.03
N VAL A 61 -8.10 12.51 3.59
CA VAL A 61 -8.84 13.55 4.29
C VAL A 61 -10.31 13.39 3.95
N ALA A 62 -11.13 13.21 4.98
CA ALA A 62 -12.58 13.14 4.91
C ALA A 62 -13.16 13.88 6.13
N PHE A 63 -14.45 13.71 6.40
CA PHE A 63 -15.12 14.25 7.60
C PHE A 63 -14.44 13.78 8.91
N ALA A 64 -14.97 14.18 10.08
CA ALA A 64 -14.38 14.09 11.43
C ALA A 64 -13.78 12.73 11.88
N HIS A 65 -13.92 11.66 11.09
CA HIS A 65 -13.34 10.33 11.31
C HIS A 65 -12.21 9.97 10.32
N SER A 66 -11.68 10.93 9.56
CA SER A 66 -10.56 10.69 8.66
C SER A 66 -9.28 10.33 9.41
N ARG A 67 -8.36 9.61 8.75
CA ARG A 67 -7.11 9.15 9.37
C ARG A 67 -6.28 10.33 9.89
N ARG A 68 -6.26 11.43 9.14
CA ARG A 68 -5.62 12.69 9.54
C ARG A 68 -6.20 13.25 10.83
N GLU A 69 -7.52 13.35 10.93
CA GLU A 69 -8.17 13.87 12.15
C GLU A 69 -7.94 12.94 13.35
N ALA A 70 -7.94 11.62 13.15
CA ALA A 70 -7.57 10.66 14.18
C ALA A 70 -6.14 10.89 14.67
N TYR A 71 -5.19 11.11 13.75
CA TYR A 71 -3.80 11.37 14.11
C TYR A 71 -3.58 12.72 14.81
N ILE A 72 -4.26 13.78 14.35
CA ILE A 72 -4.22 15.11 14.99
C ILE A 72 -4.81 15.05 16.40
N LYS A 73 -5.77 14.15 16.67
CA LYS A 73 -6.36 14.00 18.01
C LYS A 73 -5.31 13.67 19.07
N HIS A 74 -4.26 12.91 18.77
CA HIS A 74 -3.19 12.60 19.71
C HIS A 74 -2.43 13.84 20.20
N LEU A 75 -2.46 14.95 19.44
CA LEU A 75 -1.88 16.21 19.90
C LEU A 75 -2.67 16.84 21.05
N LYS A 76 -3.98 16.55 21.17
CA LYS A 76 -4.83 17.09 22.24
C LYS A 76 -4.44 16.53 23.60
N ASP A 77 -3.90 15.32 23.62
CA ASP A 77 -3.51 14.58 24.83
C ASP A 77 -2.17 15.05 25.41
N LEU A 78 -1.41 15.87 24.67
CA LEU A 78 -0.20 16.52 25.19
C LEU A 78 -0.57 17.58 26.25
N GLU A 79 0.28 17.79 27.25
CA GLU A 79 0.05 18.82 28.27
C GLU A 79 0.60 20.19 27.85
N SER A 80 1.81 20.22 27.28
CA SER A 80 2.49 21.46 26.91
C SER A 80 1.98 22.05 25.60
N SER A 81 1.58 23.32 25.63
CA SER A 81 1.24 24.09 24.43
C SER A 81 2.42 24.23 23.47
N GLU A 82 3.65 24.29 23.98
CA GLU A 82 4.85 24.38 23.15
C GLU A 82 5.11 23.06 22.40
N GLU A 83 4.94 21.92 23.08
CA GLU A 83 5.08 20.60 22.45
C GLU A 83 3.99 20.37 21.40
N LYS A 84 2.75 20.77 21.69
CA LYS A 84 1.64 20.74 20.73
C LYS A 84 1.99 21.49 19.45
N GLU A 85 2.49 22.73 19.59
CA GLU A 85 2.85 23.56 18.44
C GLU A 85 3.99 22.94 17.63
N LYS A 86 4.99 22.37 18.30
CA LYS A 86 6.11 21.66 17.65
C LYS A 86 5.61 20.49 16.81
N TYR A 87 4.81 19.60 17.39
CA TYR A 87 4.26 18.45 16.67
C TYR A 87 3.29 18.87 15.57
N PHE A 88 2.45 19.88 15.81
CA PHE A 88 1.51 20.39 14.83
C PHE A 88 2.21 20.89 13.55
N LYS A 89 3.33 21.61 13.69
CA LYS A 89 4.15 22.03 12.53
C LYS A 89 4.69 20.84 11.74
N VAL A 90 5.26 19.84 12.43
CA VAL A 90 5.78 18.64 11.78
C VAL A 90 4.67 17.87 11.06
N TYR A 91 3.54 17.70 11.72
CA TYR A 91 2.35 17.05 11.17
C TYR A 91 1.87 17.76 9.92
N LYS A 92 1.68 19.07 9.98
CA LYS A 92 1.16 19.86 8.85
C LYS A 92 2.03 19.64 7.60
N ASN A 93 3.34 19.80 7.73
CA ASN A 93 4.25 19.64 6.60
C ASN A 93 4.22 18.21 6.03
N LYS A 94 4.25 17.19 6.89
CA LYS A 94 4.26 15.79 6.44
C LYS A 94 2.91 15.34 5.87
N PHE A 95 1.79 15.76 6.45
CA PHE A 95 0.45 15.44 5.92
C PHE A 95 0.24 16.04 4.54
N GLU A 96 0.65 17.28 4.30
CA GLU A 96 0.51 17.90 2.98
C GLU A 96 1.23 17.09 1.88
N ILE A 97 2.37 16.48 2.19
CA ILE A 97 3.09 15.60 1.27
C ILE A 97 2.39 14.24 1.17
N CYS A 98 2.03 13.63 2.30
CA CYS A 98 1.35 12.33 2.33
C CYS A 98 0.04 12.34 1.56
N GLU A 99 -0.77 13.39 1.68
CA GLU A 99 -2.05 13.55 0.98
C GLU A 99 -1.86 13.62 -0.54
N LYS A 100 -0.81 14.28 -0.99
CA LYS A 100 -0.47 14.39 -2.42
C LYS A 100 0.07 13.06 -2.97
N LEU A 101 0.94 12.40 -2.22
CA LEU A 101 1.52 11.11 -2.61
C LEU A 101 0.53 9.95 -2.48
N MET A 102 -0.54 10.09 -1.69
CA MET A 102 -1.59 9.08 -1.59
C MET A 102 -2.18 8.73 -2.97
N TYR A 103 -2.34 9.72 -3.83
CA TYR A 103 -2.79 9.56 -5.22
C TYR A 103 -1.62 9.70 -6.18
N SER A 104 -0.65 8.79 -6.07
CA SER A 104 0.53 8.75 -6.95
C SER A 104 0.90 7.31 -7.34
N VAL A 105 1.65 7.16 -8.44
CA VAL A 105 2.10 5.85 -8.96
C VAL A 105 3.01 5.09 -7.99
N VAL A 106 3.62 5.78 -7.02
CA VAL A 106 4.44 5.16 -5.98
C VAL A 106 3.62 4.66 -4.77
N ASN A 107 2.31 4.88 -4.73
CA ASN A 107 1.44 4.49 -3.62
C ASN A 107 0.29 3.56 -4.03
N ILE A 108 0.46 2.85 -5.16
CA ILE A 108 -0.52 1.90 -5.67
C ILE A 108 0.12 0.55 -5.98
N SER A 109 -0.62 -0.52 -5.72
CA SER A 109 -0.21 -1.90 -6.02
C SER A 109 -1.40 -2.73 -6.50
N MET A 110 -1.15 -3.85 -7.17
CA MET A 110 -2.21 -4.80 -7.51
C MET A 110 -2.50 -5.70 -6.31
N MET A 111 -3.79 -5.91 -6.02
CA MET A 111 -4.26 -6.79 -4.96
C MET A 111 -5.33 -7.76 -5.49
N PRO A 112 -5.34 -9.04 -5.06
CA PRO A 112 -6.45 -9.94 -5.35
C PRO A 112 -7.78 -9.39 -4.79
N GLN A 113 -8.79 -9.28 -5.66
CA GLN A 113 -10.20 -9.15 -5.26
C GLN A 113 -10.80 -10.51 -4.90
N THR A 114 -10.35 -11.58 -5.56
CA THR A 114 -10.71 -12.94 -5.15
C THR A 114 -10.26 -13.18 -3.72
N GLY A 115 -11.20 -13.56 -2.85
CA GLY A 115 -10.95 -13.72 -1.42
C GLY A 115 -11.05 -12.43 -0.59
N ASN A 116 -11.47 -11.32 -1.20
CA ASN A 116 -11.86 -10.08 -0.52
C ASN A 116 -10.75 -9.45 0.35
N LEU A 117 -9.51 -9.47 -0.16
CA LEU A 117 -8.33 -9.05 0.60
C LEU A 117 -8.37 -7.55 0.97
N GLN A 118 -9.06 -6.72 0.17
CA GLN A 118 -9.31 -5.32 0.53
C GLN A 118 -10.07 -5.18 1.86
N ASN A 119 -11.14 -5.95 2.05
CA ASN A 119 -11.89 -5.90 3.30
C ASN A 119 -11.10 -6.54 4.46
N THR A 120 -10.23 -7.52 4.18
CA THR A 120 -9.29 -8.00 5.21
C THR A 120 -8.36 -6.87 5.67
N LYS A 121 -7.67 -6.18 4.74
CA LYS A 121 -6.80 -5.04 5.05
C LYS A 121 -7.52 -3.95 5.86
N ARG A 122 -8.77 -3.64 5.48
CA ARG A 122 -9.64 -2.73 6.24
C ARG A 122 -10.00 -3.26 7.63
N GLY A 123 -10.34 -4.54 7.74
CA GLY A 123 -10.81 -5.16 8.98
C GLY A 123 -9.75 -5.31 10.06
N ILE A 124 -8.51 -5.64 9.69
CA ILE A 124 -7.43 -5.91 10.65
C ILE A 124 -6.70 -4.64 11.12
N GLY A 125 -6.58 -3.63 10.25
CA GLY A 125 -5.72 -2.47 10.48
C GLY A 125 -6.34 -1.14 10.10
N ASN A 126 -7.61 -1.13 9.67
CA ASN A 126 -8.28 0.06 9.13
C ASN A 126 -7.45 0.71 8.01
N ASP A 127 -7.01 -0.11 7.05
CA ASP A 127 -6.16 0.24 5.89
C ASP A 127 -4.70 0.59 6.19
N ARG A 128 -4.21 0.21 7.38
CA ARG A 128 -2.78 0.25 7.69
C ARG A 128 -2.01 -0.84 6.95
N ILE A 129 -1.14 -0.43 6.04
CA ILE A 129 -0.25 -1.36 5.32
C ILE A 129 0.77 -2.01 6.24
N ASP A 130 1.27 -1.31 7.26
CA ASP A 130 2.24 -1.87 8.21
C ASP A 130 1.61 -3.02 9.03
N THR A 131 0.37 -2.86 9.51
CA THR A 131 -0.41 -3.94 10.13
C THR A 131 -0.75 -5.06 9.12
N PHE A 132 -1.05 -4.73 7.87
CA PHE A 132 -1.31 -5.74 6.84
C PHE A 132 -0.08 -6.60 6.56
N ILE A 133 1.10 -6.00 6.43
CA ILE A 133 2.38 -6.72 6.24
C ILE A 133 2.71 -7.57 7.47
N TYR A 134 2.50 -7.06 8.69
CA TYR A 134 2.63 -7.86 9.92
C TYR A 134 1.74 -9.12 9.89
N VAL A 135 0.49 -8.99 9.44
CA VAL A 135 -0.41 -10.15 9.31
C VAL A 135 0.00 -11.10 8.17
N ILE A 136 0.65 -10.60 7.12
CA ILE A 136 1.27 -11.46 6.11
C ILE A 136 2.43 -12.27 6.72
N GLU A 137 3.27 -11.66 7.55
CA GLU A 137 4.34 -12.37 8.25
C GLU A 137 3.77 -13.48 9.14
N ASN A 138 2.75 -13.18 9.95
CA ASN A 138 2.08 -14.17 10.79
C ASN A 138 1.53 -15.36 10.00
N TYR A 139 1.05 -15.13 8.77
CA TYR A 139 0.58 -16.21 7.91
C TYR A 139 1.71 -17.14 7.48
N TYR A 140 2.87 -16.61 7.10
CA TYR A 140 4.03 -17.43 6.71
C TYR A 140 4.69 -18.12 7.90
N ASP A 141 4.66 -17.50 9.08
CA ASP A 141 5.12 -18.10 10.35
C ASP A 141 4.14 -19.15 10.91
N GLY A 142 2.95 -19.30 10.30
CA GLY A 142 1.93 -20.24 10.75
C GLY A 142 1.27 -19.87 12.07
N ILE A 143 1.34 -18.59 12.46
CA ILE A 143 0.79 -18.05 13.71
C ILE A 143 -0.74 -17.92 13.62
N ASP A 144 -1.23 -17.32 12.53
CA ASP A 144 -2.66 -17.12 12.32
C ASP A 144 -3.05 -17.14 10.83
N ASN A 145 -4.36 -17.11 10.56
CA ASN A 145 -4.92 -17.05 9.20
C ASN A 145 -5.81 -15.80 9.01
N LEU A 146 -5.49 -14.69 9.69
CA LEU A 146 -6.30 -13.47 9.63
C LEU A 146 -6.48 -12.93 8.19
N LEU A 147 -5.53 -13.24 7.29
CA LEU A 147 -5.64 -12.94 5.86
C LEU A 147 -6.93 -13.48 5.20
N MET A 148 -7.47 -14.58 5.74
CA MET A 148 -8.61 -15.29 5.19
C MET A 148 -9.97 -14.84 5.77
N ASN A 149 -9.98 -13.96 6.78
CA ASN A 149 -11.17 -13.67 7.58
C ASN A 149 -12.38 -13.10 6.81
N TYR A 150 -12.14 -12.44 5.67
CA TYR A 150 -13.19 -11.87 4.83
C TYR A 150 -13.45 -12.69 3.55
N SER A 151 -12.76 -13.81 3.39
CA SER A 151 -12.93 -14.70 2.25
C SER A 151 -14.10 -15.65 2.45
N SER A 152 -14.86 -15.94 1.39
CA SER A 152 -15.83 -17.04 1.40
C SER A 152 -15.13 -18.39 1.39
N ALA A 153 -15.78 -19.44 1.89
CA ALA A 153 -15.21 -20.80 1.92
C ALA A 153 -14.70 -21.25 0.54
N GLU A 154 -15.42 -20.91 -0.52
CA GLU A 154 -15.05 -21.20 -1.91
C GLU A 154 -13.79 -20.45 -2.38
N ASN A 155 -13.56 -19.24 -1.88
CA ASN A 155 -12.46 -18.37 -2.30
C ASN A 155 -11.20 -18.51 -1.43
N ILE A 156 -11.27 -19.18 -0.27
CA ILE A 156 -10.12 -19.40 0.61
C ILE A 156 -9.00 -20.14 -0.11
N GLU A 157 -9.31 -21.20 -0.87
CA GLU A 157 -8.26 -21.99 -1.52
C GLU A 157 -7.55 -21.20 -2.62
N PHE A 158 -8.28 -20.37 -3.37
CA PHE A 158 -7.72 -19.45 -4.36
C PHE A 158 -6.75 -18.43 -3.74
N LEU A 159 -7.13 -17.86 -2.60
CA LEU A 159 -6.29 -16.92 -1.88
C LEU A 159 -5.04 -17.61 -1.28
N LYS A 160 -5.20 -18.82 -0.74
CA LYS A 160 -4.07 -19.65 -0.28
C LYS A 160 -3.13 -20.01 -1.42
N GLN A 161 -3.65 -20.36 -2.61
CA GLN A 161 -2.81 -20.62 -3.79
C GLN A 161 -2.00 -19.39 -4.17
N TYR A 162 -2.61 -18.19 -4.13
CA TYR A 162 -1.88 -16.95 -4.37
C TYR A 162 -0.76 -16.71 -3.35
N PHE A 163 -1.01 -16.86 -2.05
CA PHE A 163 0.06 -16.69 -1.05
C PHE A 163 1.12 -17.79 -1.12
N LYS A 164 0.79 -19.02 -1.52
CA LYS A 164 1.79 -20.10 -1.78
C LYS A 164 2.75 -19.80 -2.94
N MET A 165 2.48 -18.76 -3.74
CA MET A 165 3.39 -18.32 -4.79
C MET A 165 4.71 -17.82 -4.19
N PHE A 166 4.65 -17.17 -3.03
CA PHE A 166 5.79 -16.59 -2.33
C PHE A 166 6.24 -17.51 -1.19
N SER A 167 7.49 -17.37 -0.78
CA SER A 167 8.11 -18.14 0.31
C SER A 167 8.07 -17.43 1.67
N SER A 168 7.84 -16.11 1.69
CA SER A 168 7.85 -15.26 2.89
C SER A 168 7.12 -13.93 2.67
N ALA A 169 6.86 -13.17 3.74
CA ALA A 169 6.34 -11.80 3.62
C ALA A 169 7.35 -10.88 2.93
N LYS A 170 8.64 -11.13 3.11
CA LYS A 170 9.73 -10.41 2.45
C LYS A 170 9.69 -10.58 0.93
N GLU A 171 9.55 -11.81 0.44
CA GLU A 171 9.40 -12.06 -1.00
C GLU A 171 8.10 -11.45 -1.55
N TYR A 172 7.00 -11.55 -0.80
CA TYR A 172 5.74 -10.89 -1.14
C TYR A 172 5.95 -9.37 -1.30
N CYS A 173 6.57 -8.72 -0.33
CA CYS A 173 6.80 -7.28 -0.35
C CYS A 173 7.80 -6.85 -1.43
N ALA A 174 8.84 -7.64 -1.68
CA ALA A 174 9.77 -7.38 -2.78
C ALA A 174 9.07 -7.47 -4.15
N THR A 175 8.15 -8.43 -4.30
CA THR A 175 7.45 -8.69 -5.57
C THR A 175 6.29 -7.73 -5.82
N ILE A 176 5.47 -7.46 -4.79
CA ILE A 176 4.24 -6.67 -4.91
C ILE A 176 4.47 -5.21 -4.58
N TYR A 177 5.33 -4.90 -3.61
CA TYR A 177 5.56 -3.52 -3.19
C TYR A 177 6.89 -2.94 -3.66
N HIS A 178 7.78 -3.77 -4.19
CA HIS A 178 9.12 -3.37 -4.65
C HIS A 178 9.94 -2.65 -3.57
N ILE A 179 9.83 -3.14 -2.33
CA ILE A 179 10.58 -2.66 -1.17
C ILE A 179 11.55 -3.73 -0.66
N ASN A 180 12.64 -3.29 -0.05
CA ASN A 180 13.67 -4.16 0.50
C ASN A 180 13.30 -4.73 1.88
N GLU A 181 14.00 -5.80 2.27
CA GLU A 181 13.75 -6.50 3.54
C GLU A 181 13.88 -5.61 4.76
N SER A 182 14.84 -4.68 4.79
CA SER A 182 15.01 -3.77 5.94
C SER A 182 13.76 -2.91 6.17
N LEU A 183 13.12 -2.40 5.11
CA LEU A 183 11.88 -1.65 5.27
C LEU A 183 10.71 -2.57 5.65
N VAL A 184 10.70 -3.82 5.15
CA VAL A 184 9.70 -4.82 5.55
C VAL A 184 9.78 -5.09 7.05
N ASP A 185 10.97 -5.32 7.59
CA ASP A 185 11.19 -5.58 9.02
C ASP A 185 10.67 -4.42 9.89
N GLU A 186 10.89 -3.17 9.46
CA GLU A 186 10.42 -2.00 10.18
C GLU A 186 8.90 -1.77 10.06
N LEU A 187 8.29 -2.13 8.91
CA LEU A 187 6.85 -2.13 8.74
C LEU A 187 6.19 -3.20 9.63
N ILE A 188 6.78 -4.40 9.70
CA ILE A 188 6.32 -5.48 10.60
C ILE A 188 6.36 -5.00 12.05
N GLU A 189 7.48 -4.42 12.49
CA GLU A 189 7.62 -3.94 13.87
C GLU A 189 6.64 -2.79 14.20
N SER A 190 6.42 -1.88 13.26
CA SER A 190 5.39 -0.85 13.42
C SER A 190 3.98 -1.42 13.46
N GLY A 191 3.69 -2.43 12.64
CA GLY A 191 2.39 -3.06 12.48
C GLY A 191 1.87 -3.77 13.73
N LYS A 192 2.78 -4.23 14.60
CA LYS A 192 2.48 -4.87 15.90
C LYS A 192 1.81 -3.91 16.89
N ASN A 193 2.03 -2.62 16.74
CA ASN A 193 1.69 -1.62 17.75
C ASN A 193 0.61 -0.65 17.23
N PRO A 194 -0.26 -0.12 18.12
CA PRO A 194 -1.16 0.97 17.77
C PRO A 194 -0.37 2.23 17.34
N ILE A 195 -1.08 3.15 16.70
CA ILE A 195 -0.64 4.53 16.48
C ILE A 195 -1.44 5.37 17.46
N ASP A 196 -0.87 5.61 18.63
CA ASP A 196 -1.54 6.21 19.79
C ASP A 196 -0.80 7.41 20.38
N THR A 197 0.43 7.69 19.92
CA THR A 197 1.20 8.87 20.30
C THR A 197 1.63 9.71 19.10
N PRO A 198 2.03 10.98 19.32
CA PRO A 198 2.50 11.81 18.22
C PRO A 198 3.74 11.30 17.49
N GLU A 199 4.65 10.67 18.23
CA GLU A 199 5.87 10.05 17.72
C GLU A 199 5.52 8.86 16.82
N ARG A 200 4.54 8.04 17.21
CA ARG A 200 4.08 6.90 16.41
C ARG A 200 3.44 7.34 15.09
N VAL A 201 2.72 8.46 15.08
CA VAL A 201 2.19 9.06 13.84
C VAL A 201 3.33 9.48 12.91
N ILE A 202 4.36 10.18 13.44
CA ILE A 202 5.54 10.58 12.66
C ILE A 202 6.31 9.37 12.15
N GLN A 203 6.48 8.33 12.98
CA GLN A 203 7.11 7.09 12.58
C GLN A 203 6.37 6.45 11.39
N TYR A 204 5.03 6.36 11.47
CA TYR A 204 4.22 5.82 10.37
C TYR A 204 4.33 6.66 9.08
N MET A 205 4.33 7.99 9.17
CA MET A 205 4.56 8.86 8.01
C MET A 205 5.97 8.66 7.42
N ASN A 206 7.00 8.50 8.26
CA ASN A 206 8.36 8.25 7.78
C ASN A 206 8.52 6.88 7.12
N LEU A 207 7.76 5.86 7.55
CA LEU A 207 7.68 4.57 6.87
C LEU A 207 7.05 4.72 5.48
N ALA A 208 5.98 5.51 5.35
CA ALA A 208 5.37 5.83 4.07
C ALA A 208 6.35 6.55 3.12
N TYR A 209 7.07 7.55 3.62
CA TYR A 209 8.12 8.24 2.86
C TYR A 209 9.17 7.28 2.32
N ARG A 210 9.70 6.39 3.16
CA ARG A 210 10.72 5.42 2.76
C ARG A 210 10.19 4.43 1.73
N PHE A 211 8.93 4.00 1.88
CA PHE A 211 8.25 3.16 0.90
C PHE A 211 8.18 3.85 -0.47
N TRP A 212 7.72 5.10 -0.51
CA TRP A 212 7.63 5.88 -1.74
C TRP A 212 8.99 6.15 -2.39
N CYS A 213 10.03 6.43 -1.58
CA CYS A 213 11.40 6.57 -2.09
C CYS A 213 11.93 5.28 -2.74
N GLN A 214 11.66 4.11 -2.15
CA GLN A 214 12.08 2.84 -2.72
C GLN A 214 11.34 2.51 -4.01
N LYS A 215 10.02 2.73 -4.05
CA LYS A 215 9.24 2.58 -5.29
C LYS A 215 9.70 3.55 -6.39
N LEU A 216 9.95 4.82 -6.06
CA LEU A 216 10.49 5.79 -7.02
C LEU A 216 11.85 5.30 -7.57
N LYS A 217 12.74 4.82 -6.69
CA LYS A 217 14.03 4.26 -7.11
C LYS A 217 13.85 3.05 -8.02
N PHE A 218 12.88 2.18 -7.74
CA PHE A 218 12.54 1.05 -8.60
C PHE A 218 12.08 1.51 -9.99
N PHE A 219 11.19 2.51 -10.06
CA PHE A 219 10.76 3.10 -11.33
C PHE A 219 11.90 3.72 -12.14
N ASN A 220 12.86 4.36 -11.47
CA ASN A 220 14.04 4.92 -12.13
C ASN A 220 14.97 3.85 -12.74
N GLY A 221 14.76 2.57 -12.43
CA GLY A 221 15.47 1.45 -13.04
C GLY A 221 14.93 1.01 -14.40
N PHE A 222 13.79 1.55 -14.86
CA PHE A 222 13.23 1.21 -16.17
C PHE A 222 13.79 2.13 -17.27
N ASP A 223 14.29 1.55 -18.35
CA ASP A 223 14.83 2.29 -19.50
C ASP A 223 13.77 3.12 -20.25
N LYS A 224 12.51 2.67 -20.23
CA LYS A 224 11.40 3.27 -20.96
C LYS A 224 10.14 3.28 -20.12
N VAL A 225 9.63 4.48 -19.84
CA VAL A 225 8.30 4.73 -19.30
C VAL A 225 7.57 5.76 -20.17
N SER A 226 6.24 5.78 -20.14
CA SER A 226 5.42 6.75 -20.89
C SER A 226 5.71 8.18 -20.42
N ASP A 227 5.45 9.17 -21.28
CA ASP A 227 5.69 10.58 -20.91
C ASP A 227 4.77 11.06 -19.77
N SER A 228 3.55 10.51 -19.68
CA SER A 228 2.65 10.68 -18.54
C SER A 228 3.28 10.18 -17.24
N MET A 229 3.86 8.97 -17.25
CA MET A 229 4.57 8.42 -16.09
C MET A 229 5.81 9.24 -15.75
N LYS A 230 6.62 9.69 -16.72
CA LYS A 230 7.79 10.55 -16.44
C LYS A 230 7.37 11.83 -15.70
N GLN A 231 6.31 12.49 -16.17
CA GLN A 231 5.79 13.71 -15.54
C GLN A 231 5.33 13.46 -14.10
N GLU A 232 4.60 12.36 -13.86
CA GLU A 232 4.14 12.00 -12.52
C GLU A 232 5.31 11.62 -11.60
N LEU A 233 6.30 10.86 -12.08
CA LEU A 233 7.49 10.50 -11.29
C LEU A 233 8.34 11.73 -10.92
N ASN A 234 8.49 12.70 -11.83
CA ASN A 234 9.16 13.97 -11.52
C ASN A 234 8.43 14.74 -10.42
N LYS A 235 7.10 14.84 -10.51
CA LYS A 235 6.27 15.46 -9.47
C LYS A 235 6.38 14.73 -8.13
N VAL A 236 6.44 13.40 -8.15
CA VAL A 236 6.68 12.58 -6.94
C VAL A 236 8.05 12.91 -6.34
N ALA A 237 9.11 12.97 -7.14
CA ALA A 237 10.45 13.33 -6.67
C ALA A 237 10.49 14.70 -6.00
N GLU A 238 9.90 15.73 -6.64
CA GLU A 238 9.81 17.08 -6.06
C GLU A 238 9.05 17.15 -4.73
N LEU A 239 8.08 16.25 -4.51
CA LEU A 239 7.35 16.16 -3.26
C LEU A 239 8.18 15.47 -2.17
N LEU A 240 8.90 14.41 -2.52
CA LEU A 240 9.78 13.68 -1.61
C LEU A 240 10.98 14.52 -1.17
N ASP A 241 11.51 15.39 -2.05
CA ASP A 241 12.61 16.30 -1.71
C ASP A 241 12.24 17.35 -0.65
N LYS A 242 10.94 17.59 -0.45
CA LYS A 242 10.40 18.54 0.54
C LYS A 242 10.09 17.90 1.90
N TRP A 243 10.47 16.63 2.11
CA TRP A 243 10.04 15.86 3.28
C TRP A 243 10.60 16.33 4.64
N PHE A 244 11.76 16.98 4.63
CA PHE A 244 12.49 17.42 5.81
C PHE A 244 12.58 18.94 5.90
#